data_AF-A0A7C4Z5D0-F1
#
_entry.id   AF-A0A7C4Z5D0-F1
#
_cell.length_a   1.000
_cell.length_b   1.000
_cell.length_c   1.000
_cell.angle_alpha   90.00
_cell.angle_beta   90.00
_cell.angle_gamma   90.00
#
_symmetry.space_group_name_H-M   'P 1'
#
loop_
_entity.id
_entity.type
_entity.pdbx_description
1 polymer ?
#
loop_
_entity_poly.entity_id
_entity_poly.type
_entity_poly.pdbx_seq_one_letter_code
_entity_poly.pdbx_strand_id
1 'polypeptide(L)'
;MFVMIRFALIFRIIESKIGTCKPWESIRCFSQITEASMGLKRNVSLSSALGYKGQGPYLTYILHRIGGAGMAVFLAMHLTASFLESKDFGVGSQIGDVLNDIFFNPVFQLFVFFCIFFHAINGLRITILDLFPKLITYFREIIWIEWAVFFTVYGFAVFVILQAEFGG
;
A
#
# COMPACT_ATOMS: atom_id res chain seq x y z
N MET A 1 -16.84 29.54 -8.50
CA MET A 1 -18.26 29.65 -8.93
C MET A 1 -18.59 28.78 -10.15
N PHE A 2 -17.82 28.83 -11.25
CA PHE A 2 -18.05 28.00 -12.46
C PHE A 2 -18.00 26.47 -12.25
N VAL A 3 -17.17 25.95 -11.34
CA VAL A 3 -17.08 24.51 -11.03
C VAL A 3 -18.35 24.00 -10.33
N MET A 4 -18.91 24.80 -9.41
CA MET A 4 -20.12 24.46 -8.67
C MET A 4 -21.37 24.44 -9.56
N ILE A 5 -21.45 25.36 -10.54
CA ILE A 5 -22.57 25.42 -11.51
C ILE A 5 -22.55 24.20 -12.43
N ARG A 6 -21.37 23.78 -12.91
CA ARG A 6 -21.23 22.55 -13.72
C ARG A 6 -21.53 21.28 -12.93
N PHE A 7 -21.13 21.22 -11.66
CA PHE A 7 -21.48 20.10 -10.78
C PHE A 7 -23.00 19.99 -10.56
N ALA A 8 -23.68 21.11 -10.31
CA ALA A 8 -25.12 21.15 -10.13
C ALA A 8 -25.90 20.76 -11.41
N LEU A 9 -25.40 21.13 -12.59
CA LEU A 9 -25.98 20.75 -13.88
C LEU A 9 -25.81 19.25 -14.16
N ILE A 10 -24.63 18.70 -13.86
CA ILE A 10 -24.36 17.25 -13.96
C ILE A 10 -25.24 16.49 -12.96
N PHE A 11 -25.37 16.98 -11.72
CA PHE A 11 -26.21 16.36 -10.69
C PHE A 11 -27.70 16.35 -11.10
N ARG A 12 -28.20 17.43 -11.71
CA ARG A 12 -29.58 17.49 -12.24
C ARG A 12 -29.82 16.60 -13.46
N ILE A 13 -28.83 16.43 -14.35
CA ILE A 13 -28.91 15.49 -15.48
C ILE A 13 -28.89 14.03 -14.97
N ILE A 14 -28.09 13.77 -13.95
CA ILE A 14 -28.03 12.46 -13.30
C ILE A 14 -29.35 12.18 -12.56
N GLU A 15 -29.90 13.11 -11.78
CA GLU A 15 -31.22 12.96 -11.14
C GLU A 15 -32.34 12.72 -12.15
N SER A 16 -32.37 13.41 -13.30
CA SER A 16 -33.42 13.21 -14.31
C SER A 16 -33.35 11.85 -15.02
N LYS A 17 -32.15 11.26 -15.11
CA LYS A 17 -31.91 9.92 -15.67
C LYS A 17 -32.07 8.80 -14.63
N ILE A 18 -31.75 9.07 -13.36
CA ILE A 18 -31.85 8.11 -12.25
C ILE A 18 -33.29 8.02 -11.72
N GLY A 19 -34.06 9.12 -11.78
CA GLY A 19 -35.45 9.17 -11.31
C GLY A 19 -36.42 8.23 -12.04
N THR A 20 -35.99 7.58 -13.13
CA THR A 20 -36.76 6.59 -13.89
C THR A 20 -36.28 5.15 -13.71
N CYS A 21 -35.16 4.92 -13.01
CA CYS A 21 -34.65 3.57 -12.78
C CYS A 21 -35.46 2.88 -11.69
N LYS A 22 -36.23 1.85 -12.08
CA LYS A 22 -36.96 1.01 -11.13
C LYS A 22 -35.99 0.02 -10.46
N PRO A 23 -36.22 -0.37 -9.19
CA PRO A 23 -35.29 -1.21 -8.41
C PRO A 23 -34.91 -2.55 -9.06
N TRP A 24 -35.77 -3.09 -9.92
CA TRP A 24 -35.56 -4.38 -10.60
C TRP A 24 -34.84 -4.28 -11.97
N GLU A 25 -34.49 -3.07 -12.43
CA GLU A 25 -33.74 -2.84 -13.68
C GLU A 25 -32.28 -2.41 -13.42
N SER A 26 -31.68 -2.90 -12.34
CA SER A 26 -30.34 -2.50 -11.86
C SER A 26 -29.24 -2.63 -12.93
N ILE A 27 -29.28 -3.68 -13.76
CA ILE A 27 -28.30 -3.91 -14.83
C ILE A 27 -28.42 -2.86 -15.94
N ARG A 28 -29.65 -2.50 -16.32
CA ARG A 28 -29.92 -1.51 -17.38
C ARG A 28 -29.55 -0.11 -16.92
N CYS A 29 -29.85 0.21 -15.66
CA CYS A 29 -29.45 1.49 -15.05
C CYS A 29 -27.93 1.61 -14.93
N PHE A 30 -27.24 0.54 -14.51
CA PHE A 30 -25.78 0.51 -14.44
C PHE A 30 -25.12 0.70 -15.83
N SER A 31 -25.64 0.06 -16.88
CA SER A 31 -25.16 0.26 -18.25
C SER A 31 -25.31 1.72 -18.70
N GLN A 32 -26.50 2.30 -18.49
CA GLN A 32 -26.77 3.70 -18.87
C GLN A 32 -25.88 4.70 -18.11
N ILE A 33 -25.63 4.47 -16.83
CA ILE A 33 -24.71 5.30 -16.03
C ILE A 33 -23.27 5.13 -16.53
N THR A 34 -22.86 3.90 -16.83
CA THR A 34 -21.52 3.59 -17.32
C THR A 34 -21.28 4.25 -18.68
N GLU A 35 -22.20 4.11 -19.63
CA GLU A 35 -22.17 4.77 -20.94
C GLU A 35 -22.09 6.30 -20.80
N ALA A 36 -22.92 6.90 -19.93
CA ALA A 36 -22.88 8.33 -19.65
C ALA A 36 -21.56 8.76 -19.00
N SER A 37 -20.97 7.93 -18.13
CA SER A 37 -19.71 8.20 -17.45
C SER A 37 -18.49 8.06 -18.37
N MET A 38 -18.50 7.08 -19.28
CA MET A 38 -17.45 6.87 -20.28
C MET A 38 -17.49 7.95 -21.38
N GLY A 39 -18.67 8.52 -21.66
CA GLY A 39 -18.83 9.68 -22.55
C GLY A 39 -18.36 11.02 -21.94
N LEU A 40 -18.11 11.08 -20.63
CA LEU A 40 -17.58 12.27 -19.99
C LEU A 40 -16.06 12.38 -20.21
N LYS A 41 -15.62 13.48 -20.80
CA LYS A 41 -14.20 13.84 -20.93
C LYS A 41 -13.59 14.21 -19.57
N ARG A 42 -13.37 13.22 -18.70
CA ARG A 42 -12.70 13.42 -17.40
C ARG A 42 -11.19 13.45 -17.59
N ASN A 43 -10.67 14.55 -18.13
CA ASN A 43 -9.23 14.78 -18.17
C ASN A 43 -8.75 15.24 -16.79
N VAL A 44 -8.32 14.29 -15.95
CA VAL A 44 -7.57 14.59 -14.75
C VAL A 44 -6.09 14.64 -15.13
N SER A 45 -5.46 15.80 -14.99
CA SER A 45 -4.03 15.93 -15.28
C SER A 45 -3.23 15.10 -14.28
N LEU A 46 -2.08 14.56 -14.72
CA LEU A 46 -1.13 13.90 -13.83
C LEU A 46 -0.72 14.81 -12.66
N SER A 47 -0.58 16.12 -12.91
CA SER A 47 -0.32 17.11 -11.86
C SER A 47 -1.44 17.21 -10.82
N SER A 48 -2.70 17.07 -11.24
CA SER A 48 -3.84 17.05 -10.32
C SER A 48 -3.88 15.77 -9.49
N ALA A 49 -3.49 14.64 -10.08
CA ALA A 49 -3.37 13.36 -9.36
C ALA A 49 -2.21 13.38 -8.35
N LEU A 50 -1.05 13.89 -8.75
CA LEU A 50 0.13 14.03 -7.88
C LEU A 50 -0.06 15.07 -6.77
N GLY A 51 -0.93 16.06 -6.97
CA GLY A 51 -1.29 17.06 -5.96
C GLY A 51 -2.23 16.56 -4.86
N TYR A 52 -2.67 15.29 -4.90
CA TYR A 52 -3.62 14.76 -3.91
C TYR A 52 -2.99 14.64 -2.51
N LYS A 53 -3.58 15.32 -1.53
CA LYS A 53 -3.17 15.28 -0.12
C LYS A 53 -4.03 14.30 0.67
N GLY A 54 -3.70 13.02 0.58
CA GLY A 54 -4.44 11.92 1.24
C GLY A 54 -4.28 11.80 2.76
N GLN A 55 -3.55 12.72 3.41
CA GLN A 55 -3.32 12.74 4.86
C GLN A 55 -2.66 11.44 5.39
N GLY A 56 -2.60 11.28 6.72
CA GLY A 56 -1.99 10.10 7.37
C GLY A 56 -2.49 8.73 6.88
N PRO A 57 -3.81 8.50 6.70
CA PRO A 57 -4.31 7.21 6.24
C PRO A 57 -3.78 6.80 4.86
N TYR A 58 -3.67 7.76 3.93
CA TYR A 58 -3.13 7.50 2.59
C TYR A 58 -1.65 7.14 2.62
N LEU A 59 -0.86 7.74 3.53
CA LEU A 59 0.53 7.34 3.72
C LEU A 59 0.65 5.88 4.15
N THR A 60 -0.14 5.46 5.15
CA THR A 60 -0.12 4.06 5.61
C THR A 60 -0.54 3.07 4.52
N TYR A 61 -1.49 3.47 3.67
CA TYR A 61 -1.90 2.70 2.49
C TYR A 61 -0.77 2.51 1.47
N ILE A 62 -0.07 3.59 1.11
CA ILE A 62 1.06 3.52 0.18
C ILE A 62 2.17 2.64 0.76
N LEU A 63 2.54 2.89 2.02
CA LEU A 63 3.61 2.14 2.69
C LEU A 63 3.28 0.65 2.82
N HIS A 64 2.02 0.27 3.06
CA HIS A 64 1.63 -1.14 3.11
C HIS A 64 1.82 -1.85 1.76
N ARG A 65 1.49 -1.18 0.65
CA ARG A 65 1.66 -1.73 -0.70
C ARG A 65 3.13 -1.80 -1.11
N ILE A 66 3.88 -0.73 -0.89
CA ILE A 66 5.31 -0.69 -1.21
C ILE A 66 6.06 -1.70 -0.33
N GLY A 67 5.73 -1.78 0.96
CA GLY A 67 6.32 -2.76 1.88
C GLY A 67 6.03 -4.21 1.47
N GLY A 68 4.79 -4.51 1.08
CA GLY A 68 4.43 -5.83 0.57
C GLY A 68 5.13 -6.19 -0.75
N ALA A 69 5.21 -5.24 -1.69
CA ALA A 69 5.96 -5.42 -2.93
C ALA A 69 7.47 -5.59 -2.67
N GLY A 70 8.04 -4.81 -1.77
CA GLY A 70 9.45 -4.90 -1.36
C GLY A 70 9.78 -6.24 -0.74
N MET A 71 8.94 -6.74 0.18
CA MET A 71 9.08 -8.08 0.76
C MET A 71 8.98 -9.16 -0.32
N ALA A 72 8.02 -9.08 -1.25
CA ALA A 72 7.86 -10.08 -2.29
C ALA A 72 9.10 -10.17 -3.19
N VAL A 73 9.66 -9.02 -3.58
CA VAL A 73 10.91 -8.96 -4.37
C VAL A 73 12.09 -9.52 -3.57
N PHE A 74 12.25 -9.12 -2.31
CA PHE A 74 13.29 -9.65 -1.43
C PHE A 74 13.18 -11.17 -1.28
N LEU A 75 12.00 -11.71 -0.98
CA LEU A 75 11.79 -13.14 -0.81
C LEU A 75 12.11 -13.92 -2.09
N ALA A 76 11.70 -13.42 -3.25
CA ALA A 76 12.01 -14.04 -4.53
C ALA A 76 13.53 -14.11 -4.78
N MET A 77 14.26 -13.01 -4.55
CA MET A 77 15.72 -12.99 -4.67
C MET A 77 16.40 -13.88 -3.64
N HIS A 78 15.94 -13.84 -2.38
CA HIS A 78 16.51 -14.60 -1.28
C HIS A 78 16.37 -16.11 -1.48
N LEU A 79 15.19 -16.57 -1.92
CA LEU A 79 14.98 -17.96 -2.29
C LEU A 79 15.90 -18.35 -3.45
N THR A 80 15.96 -17.51 -4.50
CA THR A 80 16.82 -17.79 -5.67
C THR A 80 18.30 -17.90 -5.29
N ALA A 81 18.80 -16.99 -4.45
CA ALA A 81 20.17 -17.05 -3.93
C ALA A 81 20.41 -18.36 -3.15
N SER A 82 19.51 -18.71 -2.23
CA SER A 82 19.60 -19.92 -1.42
C SER A 82 19.58 -21.20 -2.27
N PHE A 83 18.76 -21.23 -3.33
CA PHE A 83 18.73 -22.35 -4.27
C PHE A 83 20.03 -22.48 -5.07
N LEU A 84 20.60 -21.37 -5.55
CA LEU A 84 21.85 -21.37 -6.32
C LEU A 84 23.05 -21.81 -5.47
N GLU A 85 23.08 -21.46 -4.18
CA GLU A 85 24.15 -21.85 -3.24
C GLU A 85 23.98 -23.26 -2.68
N SER A 86 22.81 -23.88 -2.86
CA SER A 86 22.54 -25.23 -2.36
C SER A 86 23.44 -26.28 -3.03
N LYS A 87 23.94 -27.25 -2.26
CA LYS A 87 24.87 -28.29 -2.76
C LYS A 87 24.32 -29.14 -3.91
N ASP A 88 23.00 -29.35 -3.94
CA ASP A 88 22.33 -30.19 -4.94
C ASP A 88 22.21 -29.50 -6.31
N PHE A 89 22.15 -28.17 -6.33
CA PHE A 89 22.11 -27.36 -7.55
C PHE A 89 23.45 -26.62 -7.80
N GLY A 90 24.43 -26.87 -6.92
CA GLY A 90 25.62 -26.07 -6.63
C GLY A 90 26.51 -25.72 -7.81
N VAL A 91 26.07 -24.75 -8.59
CA VAL A 91 26.99 -23.83 -9.22
C VAL A 91 27.46 -22.95 -8.07
N GLY A 92 28.71 -23.05 -7.63
CA GLY A 92 29.32 -22.05 -6.75
C GLY A 92 29.18 -20.69 -7.44
N SER A 93 28.07 -20.03 -7.15
CA SER A 93 27.46 -19.07 -8.05
C SER A 93 27.93 -17.71 -7.59
N GLN A 94 28.75 -17.06 -8.40
CA GLN A 94 29.14 -15.66 -8.20
C GLN A 94 27.91 -14.75 -7.98
N ILE A 95 26.74 -15.15 -8.49
CA ILE A 95 25.47 -14.44 -8.29
C ILE A 95 24.95 -14.62 -6.86
N GLY A 96 25.12 -15.79 -6.26
CA GLY A 96 24.78 -16.04 -4.85
C GLY A 96 25.62 -15.17 -3.92
N ASP A 97 26.94 -15.20 -4.11
CA ASP A 97 27.89 -14.40 -3.33
C ASP A 97 27.55 -12.89 -3.40
N VAL A 98 27.29 -12.36 -4.61
CA VAL A 98 26.91 -10.95 -4.80
C VAL A 98 25.57 -10.61 -4.11
N LEU A 99 24.59 -11.51 -4.16
CA LEU A 99 23.31 -11.30 -3.47
C LEU A 99 23.48 -11.33 -1.95
N ASN A 100 24.31 -12.24 -1.44
CA ASN A 100 24.66 -12.30 -0.03
C ASN A 100 25.38 -11.03 0.44
N ASP A 101 26.32 -10.50 -0.33
CA ASP A 101 26.97 -9.21 -0.02
C ASP A 101 25.95 -8.07 0.10
N ILE A 102 24.92 -8.04 -0.77
CA ILE A 102 23.81 -7.09 -0.66
C ILE A 102 22.99 -7.34 0.60
N PHE A 103 22.70 -8.59 0.94
CA PHE A 103 21.90 -8.96 2.11
C PHE A 103 22.60 -8.69 3.44
N PHE A 104 23.93 -8.80 3.49
CA PHE A 104 24.73 -8.44 4.65
C PHE A 104 24.96 -6.94 4.80
N ASN A 105 24.64 -6.13 3.78
CA ASN A 105 24.76 -4.69 3.91
C ASN A 105 23.75 -4.16 4.96
N PRO A 106 24.20 -3.41 5.99
CA PRO A 106 23.32 -2.98 7.07
C PRO A 106 22.24 -1.99 6.60
N VAL A 107 22.53 -1.18 5.58
CA VAL A 107 21.52 -0.27 5.00
C VAL A 107 20.40 -1.07 4.34
N PHE A 108 20.75 -2.15 3.65
CA PHE A 108 19.78 -3.05 3.04
C PHE A 108 18.95 -3.78 4.09
N GLN A 109 19.59 -4.29 5.15
CA GLN A 109 18.89 -4.96 6.27
C GLN A 109 17.86 -4.03 6.93
N LEU A 110 18.25 -2.78 7.23
CA LEU A 110 17.35 -1.77 7.78
C LEU A 110 16.16 -1.50 6.85
N PHE A 111 16.42 -1.34 5.55
CA PHE A 111 15.38 -1.10 4.56
C PHE A 111 14.40 -2.28 4.42
N VAL A 112 14.91 -3.50 4.26
CA VAL A 112 14.07 -4.69 4.11
C VAL A 112 13.30 -4.97 5.40
N PHE A 113 13.93 -4.82 6.57
CA PHE A 113 13.25 -4.96 7.85
C PHE A 113 12.13 -3.92 8.01
N PHE A 114 12.36 -2.67 7.60
CA PHE A 114 11.31 -1.64 7.55
C PHE A 114 10.12 -2.10 6.70
N CYS A 115 10.37 -2.56 5.47
CA CYS A 115 9.31 -3.01 4.56
C CYS A 115 8.50 -4.17 5.15
N ILE A 116 9.18 -5.18 5.69
CA ILE A 116 8.56 -6.37 6.27
C ILE A 116 7.74 -6.00 7.51
N PHE A 117 8.36 -5.27 8.44
CA PHE A 117 7.78 -4.98 9.74
C PHE A 117 6.60 -4.00 9.63
N PHE A 118 6.73 -2.94 8.82
CA PHE A 118 5.62 -2.03 8.55
C PHE A 118 4.46 -2.76 7.89
N HIS A 119 4.74 -3.61 6.88
CA HIS A 119 3.69 -4.38 6.21
C HIS A 119 2.93 -5.29 7.18
N ALA A 120 3.63 -5.96 8.09
CA ALA A 120 3.04 -6.84 9.10
C ALA A 120 2.15 -6.08 10.10
N ILE A 121 2.65 -5.00 10.72
CA ILE A 121 1.86 -4.20 11.67
C ILE A 121 0.66 -3.56 10.97
N ASN A 122 0.87 -2.97 9.80
CA ASN A 122 -0.20 -2.33 9.05
C ASN A 122 -1.27 -3.33 8.58
N GLY A 123 -0.84 -4.51 8.13
CA GLY A 123 -1.72 -5.61 7.76
C GLY A 123 -2.56 -6.07 8.95
N LEU A 124 -1.93 -6.26 10.11
CA LEU A 124 -2.63 -6.60 11.35
C LEU A 124 -3.68 -5.55 11.73
N ARG A 125 -3.36 -4.25 11.62
CA ARG A 125 -4.33 -3.17 11.84
C ARG A 125 -5.53 -3.30 10.90
N ILE A 126 -5.29 -3.52 9.60
CA ILE A 126 -6.38 -3.69 8.62
C ILE A 126 -7.24 -4.90 8.99
N THR A 127 -6.63 -6.05 9.29
CA THR A 127 -7.34 -7.25 9.71
C THR A 127 -8.20 -7.01 10.97
N ILE A 128 -7.68 -6.29 11.97
CA ILE A 128 -8.45 -5.94 13.17
C ILE A 128 -9.67 -5.08 12.81
N LEU A 129 -9.51 -4.07 11.95
CA LEU A 129 -10.61 -3.21 11.53
C LEU A 129 -11.67 -3.96 10.73
N ASP A 130 -11.25 -4.93 9.91
CA ASP A 130 -12.16 -5.78 9.13
C ASP A 130 -12.94 -6.76 10.02
N LEU A 131 -12.29 -7.32 11.05
CA LEU A 131 -12.92 -8.23 12.00
C LEU A 131 -13.86 -7.51 12.98
N PHE A 132 -13.55 -6.27 13.34
CA PHE A 132 -14.28 -5.50 14.35
C PHE A 132 -14.72 -4.14 13.81
N PRO A 133 -15.84 -4.07 13.06
CA PRO A 133 -16.28 -2.85 12.38
C PRO A 133 -16.59 -1.69 13.35
N LYS A 134 -16.85 -1.97 14.63
CA LYS A 134 -17.01 -0.93 15.67
C LYS A 134 -15.77 -0.05 15.82
N LEU A 135 -14.57 -0.60 15.57
CA LEU A 135 -13.31 0.13 15.69
C LEU A 135 -13.05 1.12 14.53
N ILE A 136 -13.78 1.03 13.41
CA ILE A 136 -13.62 1.95 12.27
C ILE A 136 -13.87 3.41 12.68
N THR A 137 -14.72 3.63 13.69
CA THR A 137 -14.97 4.97 14.26
C THR A 137 -13.71 5.61 14.87
N TYR A 138 -12.74 4.81 15.30
CA TYR A 138 -11.48 5.23 15.92
C TYR A 138 -10.27 5.04 15.00
N PHE A 139 -10.48 5.05 13.67
CA PHE A 139 -9.41 4.71 12.71
C PHE A 139 -8.17 5.62 12.84
N ARG A 140 -8.34 6.89 13.24
CA ARG A 140 -7.21 7.84 13.37
C ARG A 140 -6.36 7.50 14.57
N GLU A 141 -6.99 7.23 15.71
CA GLU A 141 -6.37 6.83 16.96
C GLU A 141 -5.61 5.51 16.78
N ILE A 142 -6.23 4.56 16.08
CA ILE A 142 -5.61 3.27 15.76
C ILE A 142 -4.37 3.44 14.87
N ILE A 143 -4.39 4.37 13.90
CA ILE A 143 -3.19 4.70 13.11
C ILE A 143 -2.07 5.31 13.99
N TRP A 144 -2.40 6.16 14.96
CA TRP A 144 -1.39 6.68 15.88
C TRP A 144 -0.79 5.60 16.76
N ILE A 145 -1.60 4.67 17.25
CA ILE A 145 -1.13 3.48 17.98
C ILE A 145 -0.21 2.63 17.10
N GLU A 146 -0.58 2.41 15.84
CA GLU A 146 0.24 1.71 14.85
C GLU A 146 1.63 2.35 14.74
N TRP A 147 1.70 3.68 14.56
CA TRP A 147 2.97 4.40 14.49
C TRP A 147 3.77 4.34 15.77
N ALA A 148 3.12 4.44 16.94
CA ALA A 148 3.81 4.34 18.23
C ALA A 148 4.47 2.97 18.39
N VAL A 149 3.72 1.88 18.15
CA VAL A 149 4.24 0.50 18.20
C VAL A 149 5.36 0.31 17.19
N PHE A 150 5.16 0.79 15.95
CA PHE A 150 6.16 0.70 14.90
C PHE A 150 7.47 1.37 15.30
N PHE A 151 7.45 2.64 15.70
CA PHE A 151 8.67 3.38 16.04
C PHE A 151 9.37 2.82 17.27
N THR A 152 8.64 2.36 18.28
CA THR A 152 9.25 1.73 19.47
C THR A 152 10.01 0.46 19.10
N VAL A 153 9.37 -0.47 18.40
CA VAL A 153 9.98 -1.77 18.09
C VAL A 153 11.02 -1.65 16.97
N TYR A 154 10.73 -0.89 15.92
CA TYR A 154 11.68 -0.65 14.84
C TYR A 154 12.90 0.14 15.33
N GLY A 155 12.71 1.14 16.19
CA GLY A 155 13.83 1.88 16.79
C GLY A 155 14.74 0.99 17.63
N PHE A 156 14.16 0.05 18.40
CA PHE A 156 14.95 -0.96 19.11
C PHE A 156 15.72 -1.88 18.15
N ALA A 157 15.09 -2.35 17.08
CA ALA A 157 15.75 -3.18 16.08
C ALA A 157 16.90 -2.43 15.37
N VAL A 158 16.71 -1.17 15.00
CA VAL A 158 17.75 -0.30 14.44
C VAL A 158 18.94 -0.22 15.40
N PHE A 159 18.68 0.01 16.69
CA PHE A 159 19.74 0.05 17.70
C PHE A 159 20.53 -1.26 17.75
N VAL A 160 19.84 -2.41 17.75
CA VAL A 160 20.49 -3.73 17.77
C VAL A 160 21.32 -3.97 16.52
N ILE A 161 20.80 -3.65 15.33
CA ILE A 161 21.51 -3.82 14.06
C ILE A 161 22.77 -2.95 14.04
N LEU A 162 22.65 -1.66 14.39
CA LEU A 162 23.81 -0.76 14.39
C LEU A 162 24.85 -1.17 15.43
N GLN A 163 24.43 -1.69 16.60
CA GLN A 163 25.37 -2.19 17.61
C GLN A 163 26.10 -3.45 17.14
N ALA A 164 25.46 -4.34 16.37
CA ALA A 164 26.13 -5.50 15.80
C ALA A 164 27.23 -5.12 14.79
N GLU A 165 27.01 -4.04 14.03
CA GLU A 165 27.94 -3.56 13.01
C GLU A 165 29.10 -2.72 13.57
N PHE A 166 28.83 -1.87 14.58
CA PHE A 166 29.81 -0.91 15.11
C PHE A 166 30.37 -1.28 16.48
N GLY A 167 29.69 -2.17 17.22
CA GLY A 167 29.98 -2.48 18.61
C GLY A 167 30.66 -3.84 18.83
N GLY A 168 31.35 -4.36 17.80
CA GLY A 168 32.12 -5.61 17.88
C GLY A 168 32.98 -5.74 19.14
#